data_AF-A0A7C5AB85-F1
#
_entry.id   AF-A0A7C5AB85-F1
#
_cell.length_a   1.000
_cell.length_b   1.000
_cell.length_c   1.000
_cell.angle_alpha   90.00
_cell.angle_beta   90.00
_cell.angle_gamma   90.00
#
_symmetry.space_group_name_H-M   'P 1'
#
loop_
_entity.id
_entity.type
_entity.pdbx_description
1 polymer ?
#
loop_
_entity_poly.entity_id
_entity_poly.type
_entity_poly.pdbx_seq_one_letter_code
_entity_poly.pdbx_strand_id
1 'polypeptide(L)'
;MRHLFSAGGKRLRPCLVLLSCEAVGGRPEDALEAAAAVEILHTFTLIHDDVMDRDELRRGVRTVHVLWGVPMAIIAGDALFAKVFEALAENVRRRGLPAVGVGWGRLDPHSGRWRAREIRLPPFAREKFRRIRG
;
A
#
# COMPACT_ATOMS: atom_id res chain seq x y z
N MET A 1 0.68 14.52 -10.38
CA MET A 1 0.54 13.07 -10.11
C MET A 1 0.73 12.16 -11.33
N ARG A 2 0.39 12.55 -12.55
CA ARG A 2 0.44 11.66 -13.74
C ARG A 2 1.86 11.34 -14.28
N HIS A 3 2.87 12.08 -13.84
CA HIS A 3 4.25 12.05 -14.35
C HIS A 3 4.93 10.67 -14.19
N LEU A 4 4.98 10.13 -12.97
CA LEU A 4 5.64 8.84 -12.70
C LEU A 4 4.83 7.63 -13.17
N PHE A 5 3.50 7.67 -13.11
CA PHE A 5 2.65 6.61 -13.65
C PHE A 5 2.78 6.46 -15.18
N SER A 6 3.16 7.54 -15.87
CA SER A 6 3.37 7.54 -17.32
C SER A 6 4.78 7.09 -17.72
N ALA A 7 5.74 7.05 -16.79
CA ALA A 7 7.12 6.61 -17.03
C ALA A 7 7.27 5.09 -17.21
N GLY A 8 6.15 4.36 -17.34
CA GLY A 8 6.11 2.91 -17.55
C GLY A 8 6.42 2.12 -16.28
N GLY A 9 6.26 0.80 -16.36
CA GLY A 9 6.54 -0.14 -15.27
C GLY A 9 6.03 -1.54 -15.61
N LYS A 10 6.71 -2.59 -15.13
CA LYS A 10 6.34 -4.00 -15.40
C LYS A 10 5.03 -4.44 -14.72
N ARG A 11 4.44 -3.58 -13.86
CA ARG A 11 3.22 -3.83 -13.07
C ARG A 11 3.23 -5.16 -12.29
N LEU A 12 4.43 -5.63 -11.93
CA LEU A 12 4.63 -6.92 -11.24
C LEU A 12 3.92 -6.94 -9.89
N ARG A 13 3.89 -5.82 -9.16
CA ARG A 13 3.28 -5.74 -7.83
C ARG A 13 1.77 -5.87 -7.88
N PRO A 14 1.03 -5.11 -8.72
CA PRO A 14 -0.38 -5.37 -8.97
C PRO A 14 -0.66 -6.82 -9.37
N CYS A 15 0.08 -7.35 -10.35
CA CYS A 15 -0.12 -8.73 -10.79
C CYS A 15 0.08 -9.72 -9.64
N LEU A 16 1.11 -9.56 -8.81
CA LEU A 16 1.34 -10.44 -7.67
C LEU A 16 0.20 -10.38 -6.65
N VAL A 17 -0.38 -9.21 -6.40
CA VAL A 17 -1.52 -9.05 -5.49
C VAL A 17 -2.75 -9.79 -6.04
N LEU A 18 -3.04 -9.65 -7.34
CA LEU A 18 -4.15 -10.34 -7.99
C LEU A 18 -3.97 -11.86 -7.98
N LEU A 19 -2.79 -12.35 -8.37
CA LEU A 19 -2.44 -13.78 -8.35
C LEU A 19 -2.48 -14.35 -6.93
N SER A 20 -2.07 -13.57 -5.93
CA SER A 20 -2.17 -13.99 -4.52
C SER A 20 -3.62 -14.15 -4.09
N CYS A 21 -4.53 -13.27 -4.56
CA CYS A 21 -5.97 -13.39 -4.31
C CYS A 21 -6.53 -14.69 -4.91
N GLU A 22 -6.17 -14.99 -6.16
CA GLU A 22 -6.57 -16.23 -6.84
C GLU A 22 -6.01 -17.48 -6.15
N ALA A 23 -4.74 -17.45 -5.74
CA ALA A 23 -4.07 -18.57 -5.07
C ALA A 23 -4.77 -18.94 -3.74
N VAL A 24 -5.34 -17.94 -3.05
CA VAL A 24 -6.20 -18.16 -1.89
C VAL A 24 -7.67 -18.23 -2.27
N GLY A 25 -8.03 -18.61 -3.50
CA GLY A 25 -9.40 -18.84 -3.97
C GLY A 25 -10.36 -17.66 -3.80
N GLY A 26 -9.86 -16.43 -3.87
CA GLY A 26 -10.67 -15.24 -4.16
C GLY A 26 -10.71 -14.98 -5.67
N ARG A 27 -11.48 -13.98 -6.10
CA ARG A 27 -11.50 -13.56 -7.51
C ARG A 27 -10.53 -12.37 -7.71
N PRO A 28 -9.81 -12.22 -8.83
CA PRO A 28 -8.92 -11.07 -9.07
C PRO A 28 -9.59 -9.72 -8.86
N GLU A 29 -10.85 -9.60 -9.27
CA GLU A 29 -11.68 -8.41 -9.11
C GLU A 29 -11.82 -8.03 -7.63
N ASP A 30 -11.67 -9.03 -6.75
CA ASP A 30 -11.70 -8.82 -5.32
C ASP A 30 -10.48 -8.06 -4.77
N ALA A 31 -9.38 -8.04 -5.52
CA ALA A 31 -8.12 -7.43 -5.12
C ALA A 31 -7.69 -6.24 -5.99
N LEU A 32 -8.49 -5.82 -6.99
CA LEU A 32 -8.13 -4.73 -7.91
C LEU A 32 -7.77 -3.42 -7.19
N GLU A 33 -8.59 -2.98 -6.25
CA GLU A 33 -8.35 -1.73 -5.50
C GLU A 33 -7.11 -1.86 -4.59
N ALA A 34 -6.90 -3.03 -3.98
CA ALA A 34 -5.71 -3.30 -3.18
C ALA A 34 -4.44 -3.35 -4.06
N ALA A 35 -4.52 -3.94 -5.24
CA ALA A 35 -3.44 -3.98 -6.22
C ALA A 35 -3.06 -2.57 -6.71
N ALA A 36 -4.06 -1.73 -6.98
CA ALA A 36 -3.85 -0.32 -7.32
C ALA A 36 -3.22 0.45 -6.15
N ALA A 37 -3.71 0.27 -4.93
CA ALA A 37 -3.17 0.89 -3.73
C ALA A 37 -1.69 0.53 -3.50
N VAL A 38 -1.30 -0.73 -3.74
CA VAL A 38 0.10 -1.17 -3.64
C VAL A 38 1.00 -0.50 -4.69
N GLU A 39 0.54 -0.29 -5.91
CA GLU A 39 1.32 0.43 -6.94
C GLU A 39 1.45 1.93 -6.62
N ILE A 40 0.40 2.54 -6.06
CA ILE A 40 0.45 3.93 -5.59
C ILE A 40 1.44 4.05 -4.42
N LEU A 41 1.39 3.12 -3.47
CA LEU A 41 2.33 3.06 -2.34
C LEU A 41 3.77 2.95 -2.84
N HIS A 42 4.03 2.08 -3.82
CA HIS A 42 5.35 1.99 -4.42
C HIS A 42 5.78 3.29 -5.11
N THR A 43 4.86 4.00 -5.77
CA THR A 43 5.16 5.29 -6.39
C THR A 43 5.55 6.33 -5.34
N PHE A 44 4.87 6.34 -4.19
CA PHE A 44 5.27 7.15 -3.04
C PHE A 44 6.71 6.88 -2.61
N THR A 45 7.08 5.60 -2.40
CA THR A 45 8.43 5.27 -1.96
C THR A 45 9.47 5.76 -2.97
N LEU A 46 9.23 5.56 -4.27
CA LEU A 46 10.14 6.03 -5.32
C LEU A 46 10.37 7.55 -5.30
N ILE A 47 9.33 8.34 -5.02
CA ILE A 47 9.47 9.80 -4.92
C ILE A 47 10.37 10.18 -3.75
N HIS A 48 10.20 9.52 -2.60
CA HIS A 48 11.03 9.77 -1.43
C HIS A 48 12.45 9.25 -1.63
N ASP A 49 12.62 8.08 -2.23
CA ASP A 49 13.92 7.50 -2.59
C ASP A 49 14.68 8.46 -3.52
N ASP A 50 14.03 8.98 -4.56
CA ASP A 50 14.65 9.97 -5.46
C ASP A 50 15.21 11.17 -4.70
N VAL A 51 14.49 11.67 -3.69
CA VAL A 51 14.92 12.79 -2.85
C VAL A 51 16.10 12.39 -1.95
N MET A 52 16.03 11.22 -1.31
CA MET A 52 17.07 10.74 -0.38
C MET A 52 18.39 10.48 -1.12
N ASP A 53 18.31 9.86 -2.29
CA ASP A 53 19.46 9.47 -3.10
C ASP A 53 19.96 10.62 -4.01
N ARG A 54 19.19 11.71 -4.11
CA ARG A 54 19.42 12.83 -5.03
C ARG A 54 19.47 12.39 -6.49
N ASP A 55 18.64 11.41 -6.85
CA ASP A 55 18.54 10.87 -8.20
C ASP A 55 17.95 11.93 -9.15
N GLU A 56 18.70 12.34 -10.17
CA GLU A 56 18.18 13.31 -11.13
C GLU A 56 17.19 12.71 -12.14
N LEU A 57 17.36 11.42 -12.44
CA LEU A 57 16.61 10.68 -13.45
C LEU A 57 16.12 9.34 -12.91
N ARG A 58 14.86 9.01 -13.21
CA ARG A 58 14.29 7.68 -13.00
C ARG A 58 13.72 7.15 -14.31
N ARG A 59 14.23 6.00 -14.76
CA ARG A 59 13.85 5.36 -16.05
C ARG A 59 13.95 6.33 -17.24
N GLY A 60 14.99 7.17 -17.26
CA GLY A 60 15.21 8.17 -18.30
C GLY A 60 14.34 9.42 -18.20
N VAL A 61 13.52 9.57 -17.15
CA VAL A 61 12.65 10.72 -16.92
C VAL A 61 13.14 11.52 -15.70
N ARG A 62 13.12 12.85 -15.77
CA ARG A 62 13.46 13.71 -14.63
C ARG A 62 12.59 13.40 -13.41
N THR A 63 13.23 13.27 -12.25
CA THR A 63 12.55 12.97 -10.98
C THR A 63 11.71 14.16 -10.50
N VAL A 64 10.79 13.90 -9.58
CA VAL A 64 9.82 14.89 -9.09
C VAL A 64 10.52 16.08 -8.44
N HIS A 65 11.56 15.82 -7.63
CA HIS A 65 12.28 16.87 -6.94
C HIS A 65 13.15 17.71 -7.87
N VAL A 66 13.63 17.12 -8.98
CA VAL A 66 14.34 17.86 -10.03
C VAL A 66 13.41 18.78 -10.82
N LEU A 67 12.14 18.42 -10.98
CA LEU A 67 11.16 19.23 -11.73
C LEU A 67 10.51 20.32 -10.88
N TRP A 68 10.19 20.02 -9.62
CA TRP A 68 9.36 20.88 -8.76
C TRP A 68 9.98 21.21 -7.41
N GLY A 69 11.24 20.81 -7.18
CA GLY A 69 11.93 21.02 -5.92
C GLY A 69 11.63 19.96 -4.87
N VAL A 70 12.53 19.85 -3.89
CA VAL A 70 12.45 18.88 -2.79
C VAL A 70 11.17 19.06 -1.94
N PRO A 71 10.76 20.27 -1.52
CA PRO A 71 9.56 20.42 -0.68
C PRO A 71 8.28 19.89 -1.36
N MET A 72 8.13 20.15 -2.65
CA MET A 72 6.98 19.65 -3.43
C MET A 72 7.03 18.14 -3.62
N ALA A 73 8.22 17.56 -3.79
CA ALA A 73 8.36 16.12 -3.91
C ALA A 73 7.95 15.39 -2.63
N ILE A 74 8.38 15.89 -1.46
CA ILE A 74 7.98 15.35 -0.15
C ILE A 74 6.47 15.43 0.03
N ILE A 75 5.86 16.61 -0.17
CA ILE A 75 4.42 16.79 -0.02
C ILE A 75 3.64 15.91 -1.01
N ALA A 76 4.10 15.78 -2.25
CA ALA A 76 3.48 14.92 -3.24
C ALA A 76 3.55 13.44 -2.84
N GLY A 77 4.68 13.00 -2.29
CA GLY A 77 4.83 11.67 -1.72
C GLY A 77 3.87 11.42 -0.57
N ASP A 78 3.88 12.27 0.45
CA ASP A 78 3.01 12.15 1.62
C ASP A 78 1.51 12.15 1.24
N ALA A 79 1.12 12.97 0.25
CA ALA A 79 -0.24 12.98 -0.27
C ALA A 79 -0.62 11.63 -0.91
N LEU A 80 0.28 11.00 -1.67
CA LEU A 80 0.04 9.65 -2.22
C LEU A 80 -0.06 8.62 -1.09
N PHE A 81 0.79 8.70 -0.08
CA PHE A 81 0.74 7.82 1.08
C PHE A 81 -0.61 7.92 1.81
N ALA A 82 -1.10 9.13 2.08
CA ALA A 82 -2.43 9.35 2.66
C ALA A 82 -3.55 8.77 1.79
N LYS A 83 -3.47 8.94 0.46
CA LYS A 83 -4.45 8.39 -0.49
C LYS A 83 -4.48 6.87 -0.53
N VAL A 84 -3.36 6.19 -0.28
CA VAL A 84 -3.32 4.73 -0.15
C VAL A 84 -4.19 4.26 1.02
N PHE A 85 -4.06 4.88 2.19
CA PHE A 85 -4.89 4.50 3.35
C PHE A 85 -6.36 4.81 3.14
N GLU A 86 -6.68 5.96 2.55
CA GLU A 86 -8.06 6.30 2.21
C GLU A 86 -8.68 5.25 1.29
N ALA A 87 -7.98 4.87 0.22
CA ALA A 87 -8.45 3.87 -0.74
C ALA A 87 -8.61 2.48 -0.10
N LEU A 88 -7.64 2.04 0.72
CA LEU A 88 -7.71 0.75 1.40
C LEU A 88 -8.81 0.72 2.47
N ALA A 89 -8.98 1.79 3.24
CA ALA A 89 -10.05 1.87 4.25
C ALA A 89 -11.42 1.81 3.58
N GLU A 90 -11.59 2.52 2.46
CA GLU A 90 -12.82 2.47 1.67
C GLU A 90 -13.08 1.09 1.06
N ASN A 91 -12.05 0.42 0.54
CA ASN A 91 -12.16 -0.96 0.05
C ASN A 91 -12.67 -1.92 1.14
N VAL A 92 -12.08 -1.84 2.34
CA VAL A 92 -12.46 -2.66 3.50
C VAL A 92 -13.93 -2.42 3.87
N ARG A 93 -14.34 -1.14 3.94
CA ARG A 93 -15.75 -0.77 4.23
C ARG A 93 -16.69 -1.33 3.19
N ARG A 94 -16.43 -1.09 1.90
CA ARG A 94 -17.29 -1.50 0.78
C ARG A 94 -17.51 -3.01 0.71
N ARG A 95 -16.47 -3.78 1.04
CA ARG A 95 -16.52 -5.25 1.00
C ARG A 95 -17.02 -5.87 2.30
N GLY A 96 -17.35 -5.07 3.32
CA GLY A 96 -17.71 -5.58 4.64
C GLY A 96 -16.61 -6.45 5.26
N LEU A 97 -15.35 -6.22 4.87
CA LEU A 97 -14.23 -6.98 5.42
C LEU A 97 -14.05 -6.56 6.88
N PRO A 98 -13.76 -7.51 7.79
CA PRO A 98 -13.39 -7.12 9.14
C PRO A 98 -12.19 -6.20 9.01
N ALA A 99 -12.26 -5.02 9.63
CA ALA A 99 -11.14 -4.11 9.66
C ALA A 99 -9.93 -4.90 10.15
N VAL A 100 -8.99 -5.17 9.24
CA VAL A 100 -7.69 -5.68 9.63
C VAL A 100 -7.09 -4.49 10.35
N GLY A 101 -7.23 -4.49 11.68
CA GLY A 101 -6.45 -3.60 12.49
C GLY A 101 -5.00 -3.89 12.12
N VAL A 102 -4.36 -2.98 11.39
CA VAL A 102 -2.94 -2.71 11.62
C VAL A 102 -2.90 -2.34 13.09
N GLY A 103 -2.67 -3.35 13.93
CA GLY A 103 -2.84 -3.25 15.36
C GLY A 103 -1.74 -2.36 15.91
N TRP A 104 -1.89 -1.04 15.82
CA TRP A 104 -1.10 -0.07 16.57
C TRP A 104 -1.46 -0.07 18.07
N GLY A 105 -2.00 -1.18 18.55
CA GLY A 105 -2.55 -1.30 19.88
C GLY A 105 -3.75 -0.40 20.15
N ARG A 106 -4.21 -0.43 21.40
CA ARG A 106 -5.13 0.56 21.96
C ARG A 106 -4.37 1.27 23.08
N LEU A 107 -4.37 2.60 23.08
CA LEU A 107 -3.91 3.36 24.24
C LEU A 107 -4.90 3.13 25.37
N ASP A 108 -4.41 2.65 26.51
CA ASP A 108 -5.20 2.58 27.72
C ASP A 108 -5.39 4.00 28.29
N PRO A 109 -6.62 4.54 28.32
CA PRO A 109 -6.87 5.92 28.73
C PRO A 109 -6.59 6.16 30.22
N HIS A 110 -6.47 5.11 31.04
CA HIS A 110 -6.21 5.23 32.47
C HIS A 110 -4.73 5.06 32.82
N SER A 111 -4.03 4.16 32.13
CA SER A 111 -2.63 3.87 32.43
C SER A 111 -1.63 4.55 31.48
N GLY A 112 -2.10 5.18 30.40
CA GLY A 112 -1.26 5.80 29.37
C GLY A 112 -0.38 4.80 28.61
N ARG A 113 -0.54 3.50 28.85
CA ARG A 113 0.25 2.45 28.23
C ARG A 113 -0.38 1.96 26.94
N TRP A 114 0.47 1.78 25.93
CA TRP A 114 0.10 1.15 24.67
C TRP A 114 -0.03 -0.37 24.85
N ARG A 115 -1.19 -0.93 24.49
CA ARG A 115 -1.39 -2.39 24.44
C ARG A 115 -1.53 -2.86 23.00
N ALA A 116 -0.50 -3.53 22.47
CA ALA A 116 -0.51 -4.13 21.15
C ALA A 116 -1.68 -5.14 21.03
N ARG A 117 -2.39 -5.11 19.89
CA ARG A 117 -3.35 -6.18 19.54
C ARG A 117 -2.68 -7.12 18.56
N GLU A 118 -2.72 -8.40 18.89
CA GLU A 118 -2.29 -9.48 18.01
C GLU A 118 -3.05 -9.39 16.68
N ILE A 119 -2.32 -9.49 15.56
CA ILE A 119 -2.92 -9.50 14.21
C ILE A 119 -3.72 -10.81 14.09
N ARG A 120 -5.02 -10.77 14.37
CA ARG A 120 -5.92 -11.90 14.11
C ARG A 120 -6.27 -11.92 12.62
N LEU A 121 -5.73 -12.92 11.92
CA LEU A 121 -6.23 -13.25 10.59
C LEU A 121 -7.74 -13.54 10.66
N PRO A 122 -8.55 -13.08 9.69
CA PRO A 122 -9.95 -13.42 9.62
C PRO A 122 -10.14 -14.93 9.39
N PRO A 123 -11.27 -15.54 9.80
CA PRO A 123 -11.49 -16.99 9.74
C PRO A 123 -11.21 -17.60 8.36
N PHE A 124 -11.66 -16.93 7.29
CA PHE A 124 -11.45 -17.37 5.91
C PHE A 124 -9.96 -17.44 5.51
N ALA A 125 -9.12 -16.57 6.07
CA ALA A 125 -7.68 -16.57 5.80
C ALA A 125 -6.97 -17.69 6.56
N ARG A 126 -7.40 -18.02 7.78
CA ARG A 126 -6.76 -19.07 8.61
C ARG A 126 -6.85 -20.45 7.99
N GLU A 127 -8.01 -20.79 7.44
CA GLU A 127 -8.25 -22.10 6.83
C GLU A 127 -7.45 -22.26 5.53
N LYS A 128 -7.39 -21.22 4.70
CA LYS A 128 -6.61 -21.25 3.45
C LYS A 128 -5.10 -21.24 3.70
N PHE A 129 -4.61 -20.49 4.70
CA PHE A 129 -3.20 -20.54 5.11
C PHE A 129 -2.78 -21.89 5.71
N ARG A 130 -3.70 -22.66 6.30
CA ARG A 130 -3.43 -24.05 6.70
C ARG A 130 -3.24 -24.95 5.48
N ARG A 131 -4.03 -24.76 4.42
CA ARG A 131 -3.96 -25.56 3.18
C ARG A 131 -2.73 -25.27 2.31
N ILE A 132 -2.11 -24.10 2.44
CA ILE A 132 -0.87 -23.72 1.73
C ILE A 132 0.40 -24.24 2.44
N ARG A 133 0.31 -24.52 3.75
CA ARG A 133 1.43 -24.99 4.58
C ARG A 133 1.43 -26.51 4.85
N GLY A 134 0.49 -27.24 4.26
CA GLY A 134 0.45 -28.71 4.25
C GLY A 134 0.74 -29.21 2.86
#